data_AF-A0A803V7S5-F1
#
_entry.id   AF-A0A803V7S5-F1
#
_cell.length_a   1.000
_cell.length_b   1.000
_cell.length_c   1.000
_cell.angle_alpha   90.00
_cell.angle_beta   90.00
_cell.angle_gamma   90.00
#
_symmetry.space_group_name_H-M   'P 1'
#
loop_
_entity.id
_entity.type
_entity.pdbx_description
1 polymer ?
#
loop_
_entity_poly.entity_id
_entity_poly.type
_entity_poly.pdbx_seq_one_letter_code
_entity_poly.pdbx_strand_id
1 'polypeptide(L)'
;PPPPRCALLLAPAVRGCGPGRVVGSRRRPPRKLIPLAYKQFSPNVPEKTLGASGRYEGKIARNSERFKELTPNYNPDIIFKDEENTGADRLMTQRCKDRLNSLAISVMNQWPGVKLRVTEGWDEDGHHSEESLHYEGRAVDITTSDRDRNKYGMLARLAVEAGFDWVYYESKAHIHCSVKSEHSAAAKTGGCFPGRALATLEDGAQTPLWALRPGQRVLAMDGAGRPTYSDFLAFLDKEPRALTTFHVIETREPPRRLVLTPTHLLFVAENASVPAARFRPIFASLVQPGHFVLVVAGGRSLQPAEVVRVWERRDVGAYAPLTRHGTLVVDGVVASCFALVQEQQLAQLAFWPLRLYHSLVGWPGVQGDGVHWYSGLLYRLGRLLLPPDSFHPLGLSQVES
;
A
#
# COMPACT_ATOMS: atom_id res chain seq x y z
N PRO A 1 -27.49 46.48 -62.52
CA PRO A 1 -27.02 46.74 -61.13
C PRO A 1 -28.11 47.49 -60.35
N PRO A 2 -28.78 46.81 -59.39
CA PRO A 2 -28.19 46.62 -58.06
C PRO A 2 -28.42 45.21 -57.47
N PRO A 3 -27.68 44.80 -56.43
CA PRO A 3 -27.93 43.53 -55.75
C PRO A 3 -29.21 43.61 -54.88
N PRO A 4 -30.01 42.53 -54.78
CA PRO A 4 -31.10 42.46 -53.81
C PRO A 4 -30.51 42.34 -52.41
N ARG A 5 -30.99 43.21 -51.52
CA ARG A 5 -30.65 43.31 -50.11
C ARG A 5 -31.07 42.02 -49.38
N CYS A 6 -30.11 41.32 -48.77
CA CYS A 6 -30.40 40.31 -47.74
C CYS A 6 -30.95 41.03 -46.49
N ALA A 7 -32.25 40.91 -46.25
CA ALA A 7 -32.85 41.24 -44.98
C ALA A 7 -32.51 40.13 -43.98
N LEU A 8 -31.65 40.43 -43.01
CA LEU A 8 -31.45 39.60 -41.82
C LEU A 8 -32.71 39.68 -40.95
N LEU A 9 -33.53 38.62 -40.99
CA LEU A 9 -34.59 38.38 -40.02
C LEU A 9 -33.94 38.03 -38.67
N LEU A 10 -33.94 39.00 -37.75
CA LEU A 10 -33.64 38.77 -36.34
C LEU A 10 -34.75 37.90 -35.74
N ALA A 11 -34.42 36.67 -35.36
CA ALA A 11 -35.32 35.82 -34.58
C ALA A 11 -35.57 36.44 -33.19
N PRO A 12 -36.79 36.35 -32.64
CA PRO A 12 -37.11 36.92 -31.34
C PRO A 12 -36.41 36.13 -30.23
N ALA A 13 -35.88 36.86 -29.25
CA ALA A 13 -35.27 36.27 -28.05
C ALA A 13 -36.33 35.50 -27.24
N VAL A 14 -36.21 34.18 -27.24
CA VAL A 14 -36.98 33.31 -26.34
C VAL A 14 -36.41 33.48 -24.93
N ARG A 15 -37.22 33.98 -23.99
CA ARG A 15 -36.88 33.99 -22.56
C ARG A 15 -36.90 32.55 -22.04
N GLY A 16 -35.73 31.91 -22.02
CA GLY A 16 -35.53 30.65 -21.31
C GLY A 16 -35.59 30.87 -19.80
N CYS A 17 -36.44 30.13 -19.10
CA CYS A 17 -36.36 30.02 -17.64
C CYS A 17 -34.97 29.46 -17.27
N GLY A 18 -34.22 30.18 -16.43
CA GLY A 18 -32.92 29.72 -15.94
C GLY A 18 -33.01 28.36 -15.22
N PRO A 19 -31.90 27.63 -15.08
CA PRO A 19 -31.90 26.32 -14.42
C PRO A 19 -32.47 26.47 -13.01
N GLY A 20 -33.56 25.76 -12.74
CA GLY A 20 -34.23 25.76 -11.44
C GLY A 20 -33.28 25.37 -10.31
N ARG A 21 -33.66 25.71 -9.07
CA ARG A 21 -32.91 25.39 -7.85
C ARG A 21 -32.39 23.95 -7.90
N VAL A 22 -31.07 23.81 -7.96
CA VAL A 22 -30.39 22.54 -7.72
C VAL A 22 -30.82 22.09 -6.33
N VAL A 23 -31.61 21.02 -6.26
CA VAL A 23 -31.83 20.29 -5.01
C VAL A 23 -30.45 19.84 -4.59
N GLY A 24 -29.86 20.57 -3.64
CA GLY A 24 -28.49 20.37 -3.22
C GLY A 24 -28.28 18.90 -2.89
N SER A 25 -27.30 18.30 -3.56
CA SER A 25 -26.73 17.03 -3.13
C SER A 25 -26.56 17.10 -1.62
N ARG A 26 -27.26 16.23 -0.87
CA ARG A 26 -27.24 16.25 0.60
C ARG A 26 -25.78 16.33 1.02
N ARG A 27 -25.36 17.46 1.59
CA ARG A 27 -24.02 17.58 2.19
C ARG A 27 -23.89 16.40 3.13
N ARG A 28 -22.98 15.46 2.81
CA ARG A 28 -22.68 14.36 3.72
C ARG A 28 -22.32 15.01 5.07
N PRO A 29 -22.99 14.66 6.16
CA PRO A 29 -22.62 15.21 7.45
C PRO A 29 -21.14 14.89 7.70
N PRO A 30 -20.35 15.83 8.21
CA PRO A 30 -18.95 15.55 8.55
C PRO A 30 -18.91 14.34 9.48
N ARG A 31 -17.95 13.42 9.23
CA ARG A 31 -17.74 12.27 10.12
C ARG A 31 -17.55 12.81 11.55
N LYS A 32 -18.36 12.33 12.47
CA LYS A 32 -18.30 12.76 13.88
C LYS A 32 -17.01 12.22 14.50
N LEU A 33 -16.08 13.11 14.83
CA LEU A 33 -14.84 12.76 15.54
C LEU A 33 -15.16 12.49 17.01
N ILE A 34 -14.88 11.28 17.48
CA ILE A 34 -15.08 10.87 18.88
C ILE A 34 -13.72 10.84 19.57
N PRO A 35 -13.47 11.70 20.59
CA PRO A 35 -12.23 11.67 21.37
C PRO A 35 -11.92 10.28 21.91
N LEU A 36 -10.64 9.89 21.93
CA LEU A 36 -10.22 8.69 22.64
C LEU A 36 -10.31 8.93 24.16
N ALA A 37 -10.78 7.93 24.88
CA ALA A 37 -10.77 7.92 26.34
C ALA A 37 -9.35 7.68 26.88
N TYR A 38 -9.09 8.09 28.12
CA TYR A 38 -7.84 7.78 28.80
C TYR A 38 -7.61 6.26 28.83
N LYS A 39 -6.37 5.83 28.52
CA LYS A 39 -5.97 4.42 28.36
C LYS A 39 -6.62 3.67 27.19
N GLN A 40 -7.35 4.36 26.31
CA GLN A 40 -7.84 3.76 25.07
C GLN A 40 -6.73 3.79 24.01
N PHE A 41 -6.65 2.72 23.22
CA PHE A 41 -5.84 2.65 22.02
C PHE A 41 -6.67 2.29 20.78
N SER A 42 -6.21 2.71 19.60
CA SER A 42 -6.84 2.49 18.31
C SER A 42 -5.79 2.14 17.26
N PRO A 43 -5.95 1.05 16.50
CA PRO A 43 -7.02 0.04 16.61
C PRO A 43 -6.95 -0.72 17.94
N ASN A 44 -8.06 -1.35 18.36
CA ASN A 44 -8.17 -2.07 19.64
C ASN A 44 -7.46 -3.44 19.62
N VAL A 45 -6.17 -3.42 19.28
CA VAL A 45 -5.24 -4.54 19.29
C VAL A 45 -3.89 -4.04 19.84
N PRO A 46 -3.02 -4.93 20.35
CA PRO A 46 -1.71 -4.52 20.84
C PRO A 46 -0.85 -3.86 19.75
N GLU A 47 -0.07 -2.86 20.12
CA GLU A 47 0.75 -2.04 19.22
C GLU A 47 1.57 -2.86 18.22
N LYS A 48 2.27 -3.89 18.71
CA LYS A 48 3.21 -4.68 17.91
C LYS A 48 2.56 -5.76 17.05
N THR A 49 1.23 -5.78 16.95
CA THR A 49 0.51 -6.69 16.05
C THR A 49 0.47 -6.15 14.62
N LEU A 50 0.27 -7.03 13.64
CA LEU A 50 0.16 -6.66 12.23
C LEU A 50 -1.04 -5.75 11.93
N GLY A 51 -2.08 -5.80 12.76
CA GLY A 51 -3.23 -4.90 12.68
C GLY A 51 -2.94 -3.48 13.14
N ALA A 52 -1.81 -3.24 13.80
CA ALA A 52 -1.37 -1.95 14.36
C ALA A 52 0.02 -1.58 13.81
N SER A 53 0.97 -1.13 14.63
CA SER A 53 2.30 -0.73 14.17
C SER A 53 3.22 -1.90 13.82
N GLY A 54 2.87 -3.14 14.15
CA GLY A 54 3.69 -4.31 13.78
C GLY A 54 4.97 -4.44 14.62
N ARG A 55 5.69 -5.53 14.41
CA ARG A 55 6.77 -5.96 15.31
C ARG A 55 7.92 -4.95 15.39
N TYR A 56 8.58 -4.98 16.54
CA TYR A 56 9.91 -4.41 16.75
C TYR A 56 10.93 -5.18 15.90
N GLU A 57 11.82 -4.45 15.23
CA GLU A 57 12.87 -4.91 14.34
C GLU A 57 14.28 -4.77 14.95
N GLY A 58 14.43 -3.95 15.99
CA GLY A 58 15.68 -3.76 16.75
C GLY A 58 16.06 -2.28 16.88
N LYS A 59 16.65 -1.91 18.01
CA LYS A 59 17.10 -0.55 18.33
C LYS A 59 18.05 -0.02 17.26
N ILE A 60 17.74 1.16 16.75
CA ILE A 60 18.60 1.91 15.84
C ILE A 60 19.54 2.74 16.71
N ALA A 61 20.83 2.41 16.68
CA ALA A 61 21.87 3.22 17.31
C ALA A 61 22.39 4.28 16.32
N ARG A 62 22.88 5.41 16.83
CA ARG A 62 23.40 6.53 16.03
C ARG A 62 24.50 6.13 15.03
N ASN A 63 25.28 5.12 15.37
CA ASN A 63 26.37 4.57 14.55
C ASN A 63 25.96 3.37 13.67
N SER A 64 24.67 2.99 13.68
CA SER A 64 24.18 1.84 12.92
C SER A 64 23.86 2.20 11.47
N GLU A 65 23.94 1.23 10.56
CA GLU A 65 23.54 1.43 9.16
C GLU A 65 22.06 1.85 9.02
N ARG A 66 21.20 1.33 9.89
CA ARG A 66 19.78 1.68 9.94
C ARG A 66 19.51 3.11 10.36
N PHE A 67 20.49 3.82 10.95
CA PHE A 67 20.34 5.24 11.25
C PHE A 67 20.09 6.10 10.00
N LYS A 68 20.60 5.65 8.84
CA LYS A 68 20.36 6.31 7.54
C LYS A 68 18.90 6.23 7.09
N GLU A 69 18.09 5.35 7.69
CA GLU A 69 16.65 5.23 7.43
C GLU A 69 15.86 6.37 8.13
N LEU A 70 16.43 7.00 9.16
CA LEU A 70 15.81 8.10 9.88
C LEU A 70 16.07 9.41 9.16
N THR A 71 15.02 10.23 9.03
CA THR A 71 15.13 11.57 8.47
C THR A 71 14.69 12.59 9.50
N PRO A 72 15.41 13.72 9.62
CA PRO A 72 14.99 14.77 10.53
C PRO A 72 13.73 15.48 10.01
N ASN A 73 12.82 15.82 10.92
CA ASN A 73 11.66 16.64 10.66
C ASN A 73 11.87 18.08 11.17
N TYR A 74 11.90 19.03 10.22
CA TYR A 74 12.05 20.47 10.47
C TYR A 74 10.78 21.26 10.14
N ASN A 75 9.62 20.60 10.16
CA ASN A 75 8.36 21.28 9.94
C ASN A 75 8.15 22.42 10.95
N PRO A 76 7.99 23.68 10.50
CA PRO A 76 7.84 24.84 11.39
C PRO A 76 6.52 24.84 12.17
N ASP A 77 5.58 23.97 11.81
CA ASP A 77 4.28 23.84 12.46
C ASP A 77 4.26 22.79 13.58
N ILE A 78 5.40 22.17 13.86
CA ILE A 78 5.60 21.24 14.96
C ILE A 78 6.63 21.80 15.93
N ILE A 79 6.27 21.85 17.22
CA ILE A 79 7.18 22.19 18.30
C ILE A 79 7.82 20.91 18.81
N PHE A 80 9.15 20.83 18.80
CA PHE A 80 9.90 19.72 19.40
C PHE A 80 10.42 20.15 20.78
N LYS A 81 10.31 19.27 21.79
CA LYS A 81 10.76 19.55 23.16
C LYS A 81 12.27 19.54 23.23
N ASP A 82 12.92 18.50 22.67
CA ASP A 82 14.37 18.37 22.51
C ASP A 82 15.12 18.72 23.81
N GLU A 83 14.72 18.11 24.93
CA GLU A 83 15.35 18.37 26.23
C GLU A 83 16.80 17.84 26.29
N GLU A 84 17.11 16.83 25.45
CA GLU A 84 18.44 16.25 25.30
C GLU A 84 19.40 17.21 24.56
N ASN A 85 18.89 18.20 23.83
CA ASN A 85 19.65 19.09 22.94
C ASN A 85 20.48 18.33 21.88
N THR A 86 20.02 17.15 21.47
CA THR A 86 20.67 16.31 20.46
C THR A 86 19.92 16.32 19.13
N GLY A 87 18.70 16.88 19.10
CA GLY A 87 17.78 16.80 17.97
C GLY A 87 17.17 15.42 17.76
N ALA A 88 17.31 14.50 18.73
CA ALA A 88 16.83 13.12 18.63
C ALA A 88 15.31 13.04 18.39
N ASP A 89 14.54 13.89 19.08
CA ASP A 89 13.11 14.11 18.90
C ASP A 89 12.66 14.38 17.45
N ARG A 90 13.57 14.90 16.61
CA ARG A 90 13.29 15.22 15.21
C ARG A 90 13.51 14.04 14.28
N LEU A 91 14.25 13.02 14.71
CA LEU A 91 14.62 11.88 13.90
C LEU A 91 13.50 10.85 13.92
N MET A 92 13.00 10.50 12.73
CA MET A 92 11.91 9.56 12.59
C MET A 92 11.93 8.91 11.20
N THR A 93 11.24 7.78 11.03
CA THR A 93 11.07 7.17 9.71
C THR A 93 10.26 8.09 8.79
N GLN A 94 10.40 7.90 7.47
CA GLN A 94 9.68 8.72 6.49
C GLN A 94 8.16 8.64 6.69
N ARG A 95 7.62 7.45 6.93
CA ARG A 95 6.21 7.27 7.26
C ARG A 95 5.80 8.04 8.52
N CYS A 96 6.58 7.97 9.59
CA CYS A 96 6.27 8.71 10.82
C CYS A 96 6.22 10.21 10.55
N LYS A 97 7.18 10.73 9.78
CA LYS A 97 7.23 12.13 9.34
C LYS A 97 5.98 12.54 8.57
N ASP A 98 5.52 11.72 7.63
CA ASP A 98 4.32 12.01 6.83
C ASP A 98 3.05 12.07 7.70
N ARG A 99 2.88 11.12 8.63
CA ARG A 99 1.76 11.09 9.58
C ARG A 99 1.78 12.26 10.53
N LEU A 100 2.96 12.59 11.05
CA LEU A 100 3.15 13.70 11.98
C LEU A 100 2.86 15.05 11.30
N ASN A 101 3.29 15.24 10.04
CA ASN A 101 3.01 16.46 9.28
C ASN A 101 1.52 16.61 8.97
N SER A 102 0.85 15.51 8.59
CA SER A 102 -0.60 15.49 8.37
C SER A 102 -1.38 15.83 9.64
N LEU A 103 -0.93 15.30 10.78
CA LEU A 103 -1.49 15.62 12.09
C LEU A 103 -1.29 17.09 12.45
N ALA A 104 -0.12 17.67 12.17
CA ALA A 104 0.16 19.08 12.46
C ALA A 104 -0.85 20.01 11.76
N ILE A 105 -1.17 19.74 10.48
CA ILE A 105 -2.20 20.47 9.73
C ILE A 105 -3.57 20.31 10.40
N SER A 106 -3.92 19.08 10.78
CA SER A 106 -5.21 18.77 11.44
C SER A 106 -5.36 19.47 12.79
N VAL A 107 -4.29 19.57 13.58
CA VAL A 107 -4.26 20.26 14.87
C VAL A 107 -4.50 21.76 14.69
N MET A 108 -3.80 22.39 13.75
CA MET A 108 -3.98 23.83 13.47
C MET A 108 -5.39 24.15 12.95
N ASN A 109 -5.98 23.25 12.16
CA ASN A 109 -7.36 23.38 11.68
C ASN A 109 -8.39 23.17 12.81
N GLN A 110 -8.12 22.24 13.73
CA GLN A 110 -9.01 21.96 14.85
C GLN A 110 -8.98 23.07 15.91
N TRP A 111 -7.81 23.66 16.14
CA TRP A 111 -7.58 24.71 17.14
C TRP A 111 -6.71 25.83 16.56
N PRO A 112 -7.32 26.91 16.04
CA PRO A 112 -6.58 28.05 15.51
C PRO A 112 -5.58 28.61 16.54
N GLY A 113 -4.32 28.77 16.14
CA GLY A 113 -3.24 29.26 17.00
C GLY A 113 -2.56 28.20 17.88
N VAL A 114 -3.03 26.95 17.88
CA VAL A 114 -2.39 25.82 18.58
C VAL A 114 -1.62 24.97 17.57
N LYS A 115 -0.38 24.61 17.91
CA LYS A 115 0.48 23.74 17.12
C LYS A 115 0.58 22.35 17.74
N LEU A 116 0.97 21.37 16.92
CA LEU A 116 1.37 20.06 17.42
C LEU A 116 2.70 20.19 18.16
N ARG A 117 2.86 19.44 19.24
CA ARG A 117 4.09 19.42 20.03
C ARG A 117 4.54 18.00 20.32
N VAL A 118 5.72 17.62 19.85
CA VAL A 118 6.39 16.35 20.17
C VAL A 118 7.18 16.52 21.47
N THR A 119 7.01 15.58 22.39
CA THR A 119 7.75 15.49 23.66
C THR A 119 8.83 14.44 23.66
N GLU A 120 8.68 13.41 22.84
CA GLU A 120 9.61 12.29 22.72
C GLU A 120 9.49 11.74 21.29
N GLY A 121 10.62 11.47 20.65
CA GLY A 121 10.70 10.90 19.30
C GLY A 121 11.54 9.63 19.24
N TRP A 122 12.67 9.69 18.54
CA TRP A 122 13.65 8.60 18.56
C TRP A 122 14.50 8.70 19.83
N ASP A 123 14.44 7.66 20.67
CA ASP A 123 15.14 7.61 21.96
C ASP A 123 16.48 6.85 21.84
N GLU A 124 17.57 7.49 22.25
CA GLU A 124 18.90 6.87 22.33
C GLU A 124 19.28 6.40 23.75
N ASP A 125 18.64 6.97 24.79
CA ASP A 125 19.02 6.88 26.20
C ASP A 125 18.40 5.68 26.94
N GLY A 126 17.32 5.11 26.40
CA GLY A 126 16.76 3.88 26.96
C GLY A 126 15.65 4.09 27.99
N HIS A 127 14.87 5.16 27.84
CA HIS A 127 13.81 5.54 28.77
C HIS A 127 12.53 4.70 28.62
N HIS A 128 12.42 3.90 27.56
CA HIS A 128 11.25 3.07 27.26
C HIS A 128 11.48 1.57 27.52
N SER A 129 10.40 0.78 27.48
CA SER A 129 10.49 -0.69 27.53
C SER A 129 11.38 -1.28 26.43
N GLU A 130 11.98 -2.46 26.67
CA GLU A 130 13.04 -3.06 25.82
C GLU A 130 12.72 -3.15 24.32
N GLU A 131 11.44 -3.31 23.96
CA GLU A 131 10.97 -3.43 22.58
C GLU A 131 10.10 -2.23 22.15
N SER A 132 10.44 -1.04 22.65
CA SER A 132 9.75 0.20 22.29
C SER A 132 10.02 0.61 20.85
N LEU A 133 8.98 1.09 20.15
CA LEU A 133 9.11 1.62 18.79
C LEU A 133 9.78 3.01 18.74
N HIS A 134 9.95 3.68 19.90
CA HIS A 134 10.78 4.89 20.01
C HIS A 134 12.23 4.61 19.63
N TYR A 135 12.77 3.43 19.96
CA TYR A 135 14.12 3.02 19.59
C TYR A 135 14.36 2.85 18.08
N GLU A 136 13.30 2.89 17.28
CA GLU A 136 13.35 2.77 15.82
C GLU A 136 12.92 4.05 15.10
N GLY A 137 12.67 5.15 15.82
CA GLY A 137 12.12 6.38 15.24
C GLY A 137 10.75 6.18 14.59
N ARG A 138 10.00 5.17 15.07
CA ARG A 138 8.67 4.77 14.58
C ARG A 138 7.55 5.17 15.54
N ALA A 139 7.87 5.77 16.67
CA ALA A 139 6.91 6.28 17.63
C ALA A 139 7.24 7.71 18.04
N VAL A 140 6.21 8.41 18.50
CA VAL A 140 6.28 9.78 19.01
C VAL A 140 5.28 9.93 20.15
N ASP A 141 5.69 10.65 21.19
CA ASP A 141 4.78 11.13 22.22
C ASP A 141 4.43 12.59 21.93
N ILE A 142 3.14 12.89 21.90
CA ILE A 142 2.63 14.17 21.41
C ILE A 142 1.67 14.85 22.39
N THR A 143 1.65 16.17 22.29
CA THR A 143 0.84 17.11 23.05
C THR A 143 0.39 18.26 22.14
N THR A 144 -0.49 19.12 22.64
CA THR A 144 -0.74 20.43 22.03
C THR A 144 0.29 21.45 22.55
N SER A 145 0.61 22.47 21.75
CA SER A 145 1.59 23.50 22.11
C SER A 145 1.24 24.27 23.38
N ASP A 146 -0.06 24.45 23.65
CA ASP A 146 -0.60 25.09 24.86
C ASP A 146 -0.67 24.15 26.07
N ARG A 147 -0.34 22.86 25.88
CA ARG A 147 -0.33 21.80 26.92
C ARG A 147 -1.68 21.63 27.63
N ASP A 148 -2.78 21.98 26.96
CA ASP A 148 -4.13 21.78 27.49
C ASP A 148 -4.56 20.30 27.37
N ARG A 149 -4.53 19.61 28.51
CA ARG A 149 -4.84 18.18 28.62
C ARG A 149 -6.29 17.84 28.22
N ASN A 150 -7.20 18.80 28.26
CA ASN A 150 -8.58 18.58 27.81
C ASN A 150 -8.65 18.32 26.30
N LYS A 151 -7.65 18.77 25.53
CA LYS A 151 -7.57 18.56 24.09
C LYS A 151 -7.05 17.17 23.71
N TYR A 152 -6.40 16.45 24.63
CA TYR A 152 -5.62 15.25 24.30
C TYR A 152 -6.45 14.08 23.78
N GLY A 153 -7.67 13.89 24.30
CA GLY A 153 -8.57 12.87 23.75
C GLY A 153 -8.94 13.15 22.28
N MET A 154 -9.15 14.42 21.93
CA MET A 154 -9.40 14.83 20.55
C MET A 154 -8.11 14.80 19.72
N LEU A 155 -6.95 15.19 20.28
CA LEU A 155 -5.65 15.08 19.62
C LEU A 155 -5.37 13.64 19.20
N ALA A 156 -5.63 12.68 20.09
CA ALA A 156 -5.52 11.25 19.79
C ALA A 156 -6.47 10.83 18.66
N ARG A 157 -7.70 11.33 18.63
CA ARG A 157 -8.61 11.08 17.50
C ARG A 157 -8.05 11.66 16.21
N LEU A 158 -7.53 12.89 16.22
CA LEU A 158 -6.90 13.47 15.04
C LEU A 158 -5.70 12.65 14.57
N ALA A 159 -4.90 12.08 15.49
CA ALA A 159 -3.79 11.19 15.12
C ALA A 159 -4.28 9.91 14.43
N VAL A 160 -5.40 9.34 14.88
CA VAL A 160 -6.03 8.20 14.18
C VAL A 160 -6.47 8.58 12.78
N GLU A 161 -7.12 9.74 12.62
CA GLU A 161 -7.56 10.22 11.30
C GLU A 161 -6.38 10.64 10.40
N ALA A 162 -5.27 11.10 10.98
CA ALA A 162 -4.03 11.42 10.29
C ALA A 162 -3.17 10.17 9.99
N GLY A 163 -3.76 8.98 10.09
CA GLY A 163 -3.20 7.74 9.55
C GLY A 163 -2.06 7.11 10.35
N PHE A 164 -1.89 7.45 11.63
CA PHE A 164 -1.02 6.67 12.52
C PHE A 164 -1.55 5.24 12.64
N ASP A 165 -0.64 4.25 12.59
CA ASP A 165 -1.02 2.83 12.58
C ASP A 165 -1.49 2.34 13.95
N TRP A 166 -1.02 3.00 15.02
CA TRP A 166 -1.48 2.79 16.38
C TRP A 166 -1.41 4.09 17.17
N VAL A 167 -2.49 4.40 17.88
CA VAL A 167 -2.58 5.59 18.74
C VAL A 167 -3.08 5.15 20.11
N TYR A 168 -2.42 5.60 21.16
CA TYR A 168 -2.72 5.25 22.53
C TYR A 168 -2.71 6.48 23.42
N TYR A 169 -3.81 6.69 24.14
CA TYR A 169 -3.86 7.67 25.21
C TYR A 169 -3.13 7.12 26.44
N GLU A 170 -1.80 7.07 26.35
CA GLU A 170 -0.93 6.39 27.29
C GLU A 170 -0.95 7.01 28.68
N SER A 171 -0.80 8.32 28.77
CA SER A 171 -0.65 9.03 30.04
C SER A 171 -1.50 10.29 30.04
N LYS A 172 -1.73 10.90 31.19
CA LYS A 172 -2.38 12.24 31.24
C LYS A 172 -1.48 13.36 30.70
N ALA A 173 -0.21 13.06 30.40
CA ALA A 173 0.78 14.03 29.96
C ALA A 173 0.96 14.07 28.44
N HIS A 174 0.65 12.98 27.73
CA HIS A 174 0.87 12.85 26.29
C HIS A 174 0.02 11.73 25.66
N ILE A 175 -0.06 11.76 24.33
CA ILE A 175 -0.59 10.68 23.49
C ILE A 175 0.58 10.00 22.81
N HIS A 176 0.63 8.68 22.89
CA HIS A 176 1.60 7.87 22.16
C HIS A 176 1.06 7.52 20.77
N CYS A 177 1.85 7.74 19.74
CA CYS A 177 1.50 7.42 18.36
C CYS A 177 2.65 6.66 17.69
N SER A 178 2.34 5.58 16.98
CA SER A 178 3.37 4.81 16.28
C SER A 178 2.94 4.35 14.90
N VAL A 179 3.95 3.96 14.10
CA VAL A 179 3.79 3.57 12.71
C VAL A 179 4.46 2.23 12.40
N LYS A 180 3.98 1.60 11.32
CA LYS A 180 4.62 0.43 10.71
C LYS A 180 6.03 0.74 10.23
N SER A 181 6.88 -0.29 10.23
CA SER A 181 8.20 -0.21 9.59
C SER A 181 8.03 -0.04 8.08
N GLU A 182 8.96 0.69 7.45
CA GLU A 182 9.09 0.75 5.98
C GLU A 182 9.34 -0.65 5.38
N HIS A 183 9.94 -1.55 6.16
CA HIS A 183 10.21 -2.93 5.78
C HIS A 183 8.98 -3.84 5.91
N SER A 184 7.90 -3.35 6.52
CA SER A 184 6.67 -4.12 6.63
C SER A 184 6.07 -4.32 5.23
N ALA A 185 5.63 -5.55 4.92
CA ALA A 185 4.97 -5.83 3.63
C ALA A 185 3.66 -5.04 3.42
N ALA A 186 3.20 -4.34 4.46
CA ALA A 186 2.10 -3.37 4.43
C ALA A 186 2.52 -2.00 3.87
N ALA A 187 3.80 -1.63 4.02
CA ALA A 187 4.40 -0.37 3.56
C ALA A 187 5.03 -0.49 2.16
N LYS A 188 4.79 -1.59 1.43
CA LYS A 188 5.22 -1.70 0.03
C LYS A 188 3.99 -1.63 -0.85
N THR A 189 4.00 -0.67 -1.77
CA THR A 189 2.88 -0.28 -2.63
C THR A 189 2.48 -1.35 -3.66
N GLY A 190 3.14 -2.50 -3.67
CA GLY A 190 2.89 -3.59 -4.60
C GLY A 190 2.93 -4.96 -3.95
N GLY A 191 2.38 -5.93 -4.66
CA GLY A 191 2.45 -7.34 -4.32
C GLY A 191 3.71 -7.88 -4.96
N CYS A 192 4.56 -8.48 -4.15
CA CYS A 192 5.87 -8.94 -4.59
C CYS A 192 6.04 -10.44 -4.33
N PHE A 193 6.94 -11.04 -5.07
CA PHE A 193 7.48 -12.37 -4.86
C PHE A 193 8.94 -12.26 -4.40
N PRO A 194 9.49 -13.27 -3.71
CA PRO A 194 10.91 -13.30 -3.41
C PRO A 194 11.73 -13.50 -4.68
N GLY A 195 12.96 -13.01 -4.72
CA GLY A 195 13.80 -13.11 -5.92
C GLY A 195 14.04 -14.53 -6.40
N ARG A 196 14.08 -15.50 -5.47
CA ARG A 196 14.28 -16.93 -5.75
C ARG A 196 13.04 -17.68 -6.25
N ALA A 197 11.87 -17.06 -6.23
CA ALA A 197 10.66 -17.70 -6.76
C ALA A 197 10.85 -17.98 -8.26
N LEU A 198 10.24 -19.06 -8.75
CA LEU A 198 10.49 -19.57 -10.10
C LEU A 198 9.33 -19.24 -11.04
N ALA A 199 9.67 -18.70 -12.22
CA ALA A 199 8.76 -18.59 -13.35
C ALA A 199 9.13 -19.66 -14.40
N THR A 200 8.12 -20.16 -15.12
CA THR A 200 8.30 -21.11 -16.21
C THR A 200 8.36 -20.37 -17.55
N LEU A 201 9.42 -20.55 -18.32
CA LEU A 201 9.61 -19.98 -19.66
C LEU A 201 8.86 -20.81 -20.74
N GLU A 202 8.74 -20.24 -21.95
CA GLU A 202 8.09 -20.89 -23.10
C GLU A 202 8.73 -22.22 -23.52
N ASP A 203 10.06 -22.31 -23.40
CA ASP A 203 10.84 -23.53 -23.63
C ASP A 203 10.69 -24.57 -22.51
N GLY A 204 9.94 -24.26 -21.45
CA GLY A 204 9.74 -25.10 -20.27
C GLY A 204 10.81 -24.94 -19.20
N ALA A 205 11.86 -24.16 -19.43
CA ALA A 205 12.90 -23.90 -18.44
C ALA A 205 12.34 -23.12 -17.25
N GLN A 206 12.84 -23.40 -16.05
CA GLN A 206 12.55 -22.62 -14.85
C GLN A 206 13.59 -21.50 -14.74
N THR A 207 13.14 -20.27 -14.49
CA THR A 207 14.02 -19.12 -14.24
C THR A 207 13.63 -18.43 -12.94
N PRO A 208 14.60 -18.08 -12.07
CA PRO A 208 14.27 -17.31 -10.89
C PRO A 208 13.87 -15.88 -11.27
N LEU A 209 12.95 -15.29 -10.53
CA LEU A 209 12.43 -13.95 -10.85
C LEU A 209 13.52 -12.89 -10.91
N TRP A 210 14.56 -12.96 -10.07
CA TRP A 210 15.68 -12.00 -10.13
C TRP A 210 16.42 -12.01 -11.48
N ALA A 211 16.38 -13.13 -12.23
CA ALA A 211 17.05 -13.31 -13.51
C ALA A 211 16.15 -13.05 -14.73
N LEU A 212 14.86 -12.77 -14.51
CA LEU A 212 13.89 -12.57 -15.56
C LEU A 212 14.18 -11.28 -16.33
N ARG A 213 14.19 -11.36 -17.66
CA ARG A 213 14.54 -10.25 -18.56
C ARG A 213 13.37 -9.87 -19.47
N PRO A 214 13.14 -8.56 -19.68
CA PRO A 214 12.12 -8.08 -20.63
C PRO A 214 12.23 -8.76 -21.99
N GLY A 215 11.08 -9.13 -22.56
CA GLY A 215 10.99 -9.86 -23.82
C GLY A 215 10.99 -11.39 -23.67
N GLN A 216 11.36 -11.94 -22.52
CA GLN A 216 11.14 -13.36 -22.24
C GLN A 216 9.65 -13.67 -22.10
N ARG A 217 9.22 -14.83 -22.62
CA ARG A 217 7.84 -15.29 -22.52
C ARG A 217 7.69 -16.28 -21.38
N VAL A 218 6.80 -15.96 -20.44
CA VAL A 218 6.56 -16.69 -19.20
C VAL A 218 5.15 -17.26 -19.16
N LEU A 219 5.00 -18.39 -18.49
CA LEU A 219 3.71 -19.06 -18.32
C LEU A 219 2.76 -18.17 -17.50
N ALA A 220 1.55 -18.00 -18.03
CA ALA A 220 0.52 -17.11 -17.53
C ALA A 220 -0.87 -17.72 -17.78
N MET A 221 -1.92 -16.98 -17.42
CA MET A 221 -3.32 -17.36 -17.64
C MET A 221 -4.04 -16.30 -18.48
N ASP A 222 -4.71 -16.71 -19.55
CA ASP A 222 -5.51 -15.82 -20.40
C ASP A 222 -6.84 -15.44 -19.73
N GLY A 223 -7.60 -14.52 -20.35
CA GLY A 223 -8.90 -14.08 -19.85
C GLY A 223 -10.00 -15.16 -19.84
N ALA A 224 -9.77 -16.28 -20.55
CA ALA A 224 -10.66 -17.44 -20.53
C ALA A 224 -10.27 -18.48 -19.47
N GLY A 225 -9.27 -18.18 -18.62
CA GLY A 225 -8.78 -19.10 -17.60
C GLY A 225 -7.91 -20.22 -18.15
N ARG A 226 -7.34 -20.06 -19.34
CA ARG A 226 -6.48 -21.05 -19.99
C ARG A 226 -5.00 -20.71 -19.83
N PRO A 227 -4.12 -21.73 -19.74
CA PRO A 227 -2.68 -21.55 -19.74
C PRO A 227 -2.21 -20.89 -21.06
N THR A 228 -1.35 -19.89 -20.97
CA THR A 228 -0.75 -19.20 -22.13
C THR A 228 0.66 -18.73 -21.82
N TYR A 229 1.43 -18.33 -22.84
CA TYR A 229 2.73 -17.69 -22.65
C TYR A 229 2.63 -16.19 -22.94
N SER A 230 3.00 -15.39 -21.96
CA SER A 230 2.91 -13.94 -22.00
C SER A 230 4.29 -13.30 -21.97
N ASP A 231 4.47 -12.22 -22.73
CA ASP A 231 5.68 -11.41 -22.66
C ASP A 231 5.82 -10.81 -21.26
N PHE A 232 6.99 -11.01 -20.64
CA PHE A 232 7.41 -10.26 -19.48
C PHE A 232 7.91 -8.89 -19.93
N LEU A 233 7.35 -7.84 -19.33
CA LEU A 233 7.56 -6.46 -19.77
C LEU A 233 8.56 -5.74 -18.87
N ALA A 234 8.32 -5.75 -17.57
CA ALA A 234 9.07 -4.99 -16.57
C ALA A 234 8.77 -5.51 -15.16
N PHE A 235 9.52 -5.06 -14.17
CA PHE A 235 9.08 -5.10 -12.79
C PHE A 235 8.32 -3.81 -12.44
N LEU A 236 7.16 -3.92 -11.81
CA LEU A 236 6.45 -2.78 -11.23
C LEU A 236 7.15 -2.26 -9.97
N ASP A 237 7.87 -3.15 -9.29
CA ASP A 237 8.70 -2.91 -8.12
C ASP A 237 9.83 -3.96 -8.09
N LYS A 238 11.05 -3.51 -7.78
CA LYS A 238 12.27 -4.32 -7.81
C LYS A 238 13.22 -3.89 -6.69
N GLU A 239 13.24 -4.63 -5.59
CA GLU A 239 14.14 -4.37 -4.46
C GLU A 239 14.97 -5.61 -4.14
N PRO A 240 16.16 -5.80 -4.76
CA PRO A 240 16.94 -7.03 -4.65
C PRO A 240 17.43 -7.36 -3.23
N ARG A 241 17.64 -6.34 -2.40
CA ARG A 241 18.27 -6.45 -1.07
C ARG A 241 17.27 -6.36 0.09
N ALA A 242 16.01 -6.10 -0.20
CA ALA A 242 15.05 -5.84 0.86
C ALA A 242 14.64 -7.12 1.59
N LEU A 243 14.71 -7.08 2.92
CA LEU A 243 14.16 -8.14 3.76
C LEU A 243 12.66 -7.91 3.91
N THR A 244 11.86 -8.82 3.37
CA THR A 244 10.39 -8.67 3.29
C THR A 244 9.69 -9.87 3.93
N THR A 245 8.55 -9.64 4.57
CA THR A 245 7.69 -10.71 5.08
C THR A 245 6.73 -11.19 4.00
N PHE A 246 6.70 -12.49 3.76
CA PHE A 246 5.88 -13.15 2.76
C PHE A 246 4.90 -14.14 3.41
N HIS A 247 3.72 -14.29 2.82
CA HIS A 247 2.84 -15.43 3.03
C HIS A 247 3.34 -16.62 2.20
N VAL A 248 3.24 -17.80 2.79
CA VAL A 248 3.52 -19.09 2.17
C VAL A 248 2.21 -19.84 2.10
N ILE A 249 1.78 -20.16 0.89
CA ILE A 249 0.55 -20.91 0.61
C ILE A 249 0.96 -22.28 0.09
N GLU A 250 0.54 -23.32 0.80
CA GLU A 250 0.80 -24.72 0.45
C GLU A 250 -0.49 -25.40 0.01
N THR A 251 -0.41 -26.15 -1.09
CA THR A 251 -1.55 -26.89 -1.66
C THR A 251 -1.42 -28.39 -1.44
N ARG A 252 -2.55 -29.12 -1.39
CA ARG A 252 -2.55 -30.58 -1.21
C ARG A 252 -2.09 -31.33 -2.46
N GLU A 253 -2.84 -31.19 -3.55
CA GLU A 253 -2.65 -32.00 -4.76
C GLU A 253 -2.96 -31.19 -6.03
N PRO A 254 -1.96 -30.95 -6.91
CA PRO A 254 -0.55 -31.23 -6.69
C PRO A 254 0.02 -30.38 -5.53
N PRO A 255 1.05 -30.89 -4.84
CA PRO A 255 1.73 -30.13 -3.81
C PRO A 255 2.53 -28.99 -4.45
N ARG A 256 2.11 -27.76 -4.17
CA ARG A 256 2.79 -26.53 -4.57
C ARG A 256 3.01 -25.66 -3.35
N ARG A 257 4.01 -24.79 -3.43
CA ARG A 257 4.34 -23.84 -2.38
C ARG A 257 4.63 -22.50 -3.01
N LEU A 258 3.68 -21.57 -2.85
CA LEU A 258 3.81 -20.21 -3.35
C LEU A 258 4.21 -19.26 -2.22
N VAL A 259 5.20 -18.41 -2.47
CA VAL A 259 5.66 -17.39 -1.51
C VAL A 259 5.43 -16.01 -2.11
N LEU A 260 4.62 -15.17 -1.44
CA LEU A 260 4.23 -13.85 -1.95
C LEU A 260 3.81 -12.90 -0.82
N THR A 261 3.85 -11.58 -1.04
CA THR A 261 3.46 -10.62 0.00
C THR A 261 1.96 -10.71 0.33
N PRO A 262 1.51 -10.29 1.55
CA PRO A 262 0.10 -10.36 1.94
C PRO A 262 -0.86 -9.57 1.02
N THR A 263 -0.34 -8.53 0.37
CA THR A 263 -1.07 -7.66 -0.57
C THR A 263 -1.22 -8.25 -1.97
N HIS A 264 -0.50 -9.32 -2.31
CA HIS A 264 -0.53 -9.87 -3.67
C HIS A 264 -1.88 -10.53 -3.97
N LEU A 265 -2.44 -10.31 -5.17
CA LEU A 265 -3.71 -10.93 -5.56
C LEU A 265 -3.53 -12.35 -6.11
N LEU A 266 -4.35 -13.25 -5.61
CA LEU A 266 -4.46 -14.64 -6.05
C LEU A 266 -5.86 -14.94 -6.57
N PHE A 267 -5.93 -15.79 -7.58
CA PHE A 267 -7.18 -16.31 -8.09
C PHE A 267 -7.63 -17.45 -7.17
N VAL A 268 -8.74 -17.22 -6.47
CA VAL A 268 -9.27 -18.14 -5.45
C VAL A 268 -10.74 -18.48 -5.71
N ALA A 269 -11.12 -19.72 -5.40
CA ALA A 269 -12.49 -20.19 -5.35
C ALA A 269 -12.79 -20.93 -4.04
N GLU A 270 -14.06 -20.97 -3.64
CA GLU A 270 -14.51 -21.74 -2.48
C GLU A 270 -14.63 -23.24 -2.78
N ASN A 271 -14.85 -23.61 -4.05
CA ASN A 271 -15.09 -24.98 -4.48
C ASN A 271 -14.20 -25.36 -5.67
N ALA A 272 -13.75 -26.62 -5.71
CA ALA A 272 -12.98 -27.18 -6.83
C ALA A 272 -13.73 -27.21 -8.16
N SER A 273 -15.08 -27.28 -8.14
CA SER A 273 -15.89 -27.38 -9.36
C SER A 273 -16.05 -26.05 -10.10
N VAL A 274 -15.55 -24.94 -9.53
CA VAL A 274 -15.62 -23.63 -10.18
C VAL A 274 -14.69 -23.64 -11.40
N PRO A 275 -15.13 -23.19 -12.59
CA PRO A 275 -14.25 -23.03 -13.74
C PRO A 275 -13.16 -22.00 -13.47
N ALA A 276 -11.94 -22.21 -13.97
CA ALA A 276 -10.79 -21.31 -13.77
C ALA A 276 -11.11 -19.83 -14.08
N ALA A 277 -11.90 -19.56 -15.13
CA ALA A 277 -12.33 -18.20 -15.51
C ALA A 277 -13.19 -17.47 -14.45
N ARG A 278 -13.76 -18.20 -13.48
CA ARG A 278 -14.62 -17.65 -12.42
C ARG A 278 -13.92 -17.54 -11.06
N PHE A 279 -12.64 -17.89 -10.98
CA PHE A 279 -11.86 -17.65 -9.77
C PHE A 279 -11.75 -16.15 -9.53
N ARG A 280 -11.99 -15.72 -8.30
CA ARG A 280 -11.99 -14.30 -7.94
C ARG A 280 -10.60 -13.89 -7.47
N PRO A 281 -10.08 -12.73 -7.92
CA PRO A 281 -8.88 -12.17 -7.33
C PRO A 281 -9.18 -11.76 -5.87
N ILE A 282 -8.44 -12.32 -4.93
CA ILE A 282 -8.45 -11.91 -3.52
C ILE A 282 -7.01 -11.71 -3.03
N PHE A 283 -6.84 -10.92 -1.98
CA PHE A 283 -5.53 -10.71 -1.38
C PHE A 283 -5.00 -11.98 -0.71
N ALA A 284 -3.69 -12.20 -0.80
CA ALA A 284 -3.02 -13.33 -0.15
C ALA A 284 -3.21 -13.37 1.38
N SER A 285 -3.45 -12.21 2.00
CA SER A 285 -3.83 -12.06 3.41
C SER A 285 -5.19 -12.67 3.76
N LEU A 286 -6.09 -12.77 2.79
CA LEU A 286 -7.45 -13.29 2.96
C LEU A 286 -7.57 -14.77 2.56
N VAL A 287 -6.49 -15.38 2.07
CA VAL A 287 -6.49 -16.81 1.75
C VAL A 287 -6.46 -17.63 3.03
N GLN A 288 -7.35 -18.61 3.13
CA GLN A 288 -7.47 -19.51 4.27
C GLN A 288 -7.35 -20.96 3.82
N PRO A 289 -6.92 -21.88 4.70
CA PRO A 289 -7.04 -23.31 4.44
C PRO A 289 -8.48 -23.71 4.08
N GLY A 290 -8.62 -24.61 3.10
CA GLY A 290 -9.92 -25.00 2.51
C GLY A 290 -10.30 -24.23 1.24
N HIS A 291 -9.68 -23.07 0.97
CA HIS A 291 -9.82 -22.39 -0.31
C HIS A 291 -9.11 -23.15 -1.43
N PHE A 292 -9.49 -22.89 -2.69
CA PHE A 292 -8.84 -23.45 -3.87
C PHE A 292 -8.10 -22.38 -4.66
N VAL A 293 -6.86 -22.68 -5.06
CA VAL A 293 -6.04 -21.86 -5.97
C VAL A 293 -5.81 -22.60 -7.28
N LEU A 294 -5.47 -21.88 -8.35
CA LEU A 294 -5.14 -22.47 -9.64
C LEU A 294 -3.66 -22.86 -9.71
N VAL A 295 -3.40 -24.12 -9.99
CA VAL A 295 -2.04 -24.67 -10.11
C VAL A 295 -1.84 -25.36 -11.44
N VAL A 296 -0.59 -25.39 -11.90
CA VAL A 296 -0.21 -26.10 -13.12
C VAL A 296 -0.05 -27.59 -12.82
N ALA A 297 -0.78 -28.41 -13.58
CA ALA A 297 -0.73 -29.86 -13.56
C ALA A 297 -0.45 -30.43 -14.97
N GLY A 298 0.01 -31.68 -15.03
CA GLY A 298 0.06 -32.47 -16.29
C GLY A 298 0.79 -31.80 -17.45
N GLY A 299 1.81 -30.99 -17.18
CA GLY A 299 2.66 -30.40 -18.21
C GLY A 299 2.06 -29.24 -19.02
N ARG A 300 0.85 -28.75 -18.70
CA ARG A 300 0.32 -27.44 -19.14
C ARG A 300 -1.12 -27.13 -18.69
N SER A 301 -1.89 -28.02 -18.08
CA SER A 301 -3.27 -27.71 -17.66
C SER A 301 -3.30 -26.93 -16.35
N LEU A 302 -4.31 -26.07 -16.21
CA LEU A 302 -4.62 -25.42 -14.93
C LEU A 302 -5.71 -26.24 -14.24
N GLN A 303 -5.48 -26.59 -12.98
CA GLN A 303 -6.48 -27.24 -12.15
C GLN A 303 -6.57 -26.57 -10.77
N PRO A 304 -7.74 -26.62 -10.13
CA PRO A 304 -7.89 -26.21 -8.74
C PRO A 304 -7.11 -27.13 -7.80
N ALA A 305 -6.43 -26.56 -6.81
CA ALA A 305 -5.82 -27.29 -5.71
C ALA A 305 -6.19 -26.65 -4.37
N GLU A 306 -6.56 -27.49 -3.40
CA GLU A 306 -6.94 -27.08 -2.05
C GLU A 306 -5.71 -26.53 -1.31
N VAL A 307 -5.87 -25.35 -0.72
CA VAL A 307 -4.92 -24.75 0.21
C VAL A 307 -5.04 -25.48 1.55
N VAL A 308 -3.93 -26.08 1.99
CA VAL A 308 -3.89 -26.82 3.26
C VAL A 308 -3.27 -26.02 4.38
N ARG A 309 -2.43 -25.04 4.05
CA ARG A 309 -1.67 -24.29 5.03
C ARG A 309 -1.31 -22.91 4.49
N VAL A 310 -1.45 -21.91 5.37
CA VAL A 310 -1.00 -20.53 5.15
C VAL A 310 -0.17 -20.11 6.35
N TRP A 311 1.03 -19.61 6.12
CA TRP A 311 1.95 -19.19 7.19
C TRP A 311 2.93 -18.13 6.69
N GLU A 312 3.67 -17.47 7.60
CA GLU A 312 4.54 -16.35 7.24
C GLU A 312 6.03 -16.71 7.27
N ARG A 313 6.80 -16.16 6.33
CA ARG A 313 8.26 -16.30 6.27
C ARG A 313 8.89 -14.98 5.87
N ARG A 314 10.06 -14.65 6.44
CA ARG A 314 10.91 -13.57 5.93
C ARG A 314 11.86 -14.08 4.86
N ASP A 315 12.03 -13.29 3.81
CA ASP A 315 12.94 -13.59 2.72
C ASP A 315 13.53 -12.33 2.10
N VAL A 316 14.62 -12.49 1.35
CA VAL A 316 15.32 -11.38 0.70
C VAL A 316 14.89 -11.23 -0.75
N GLY A 317 14.71 -9.99 -1.15
CA GLY A 317 14.33 -9.60 -2.50
C GLY A 317 12.83 -9.46 -2.65
N ALA A 318 12.36 -8.37 -3.22
CA ALA A 318 10.95 -8.15 -3.56
C ALA A 318 10.84 -7.79 -5.05
N TYR A 319 10.11 -8.60 -5.81
CA TYR A 319 9.95 -8.44 -7.25
C TYR A 319 8.47 -8.52 -7.62
N ALA A 320 7.95 -7.48 -8.28
CA ALA A 320 6.58 -7.42 -8.78
C ALA A 320 6.58 -7.48 -10.33
N PRO A 321 6.58 -8.68 -10.93
CA PRO A 321 6.68 -8.82 -12.38
C PRO A 321 5.39 -8.40 -13.10
N LEU A 322 5.52 -7.64 -14.19
CA LEU A 322 4.42 -7.28 -15.09
C LEU A 322 4.53 -8.08 -16.40
N THR A 323 3.45 -8.80 -16.72
CA THR A 323 3.28 -9.45 -18.02
C THR A 323 2.23 -8.74 -18.87
N ARG A 324 2.25 -9.00 -20.18
CA ARG A 324 1.22 -8.53 -21.13
C ARG A 324 -0.20 -8.96 -20.74
N HIS A 325 -0.38 -10.20 -20.28
CA HIS A 325 -1.67 -10.70 -19.79
C HIS A 325 -1.99 -10.24 -18.37
N GLY A 326 -1.02 -9.66 -17.64
CA GLY A 326 -1.13 -9.23 -16.24
C GLY A 326 -1.45 -10.36 -15.26
N THR A 327 -1.12 -11.59 -15.64
CA THR A 327 -1.11 -12.80 -14.81
C THR A 327 0.24 -13.49 -15.02
N LEU A 328 0.66 -14.29 -14.03
CA LEU A 328 1.91 -15.02 -14.08
C LEU A 328 1.77 -16.32 -13.26
N VAL A 329 2.43 -17.38 -13.71
CA VAL A 329 2.61 -18.58 -12.91
C VAL A 329 3.95 -18.52 -12.19
N VAL A 330 3.91 -18.53 -10.86
CA VAL A 330 5.08 -18.54 -9.98
C VAL A 330 5.03 -19.78 -9.11
N ASP A 331 6.13 -20.53 -9.00
CA ASP A 331 6.22 -21.78 -8.24
C ASP A 331 5.09 -22.79 -8.55
N GLY A 332 4.59 -22.75 -9.79
CA GLY A 332 3.50 -23.60 -10.28
C GLY A 332 2.08 -23.15 -9.90
N VAL A 333 1.90 -21.96 -9.33
CA VAL A 333 0.60 -21.38 -8.95
C VAL A 333 0.32 -20.09 -9.74
N VAL A 334 -0.92 -19.91 -10.19
CA VAL A 334 -1.32 -18.70 -10.92
C VAL A 334 -1.55 -17.54 -9.95
N ALA A 335 -0.92 -16.40 -10.25
CA ALA A 335 -1.10 -15.16 -9.53
C ALA A 335 -1.39 -13.99 -10.50
N SER A 336 -1.95 -12.91 -9.96
CA SER A 336 -2.06 -11.65 -10.70
C SER A 336 -0.70 -10.95 -10.73
N CYS A 337 -0.45 -10.08 -11.71
CA CYS A 337 0.67 -9.12 -11.66
C CYS A 337 0.35 -7.88 -10.79
N PHE A 338 -0.85 -7.81 -10.21
CA PHE A 338 -1.35 -6.64 -9.47
C PHE A 338 -1.72 -7.00 -8.04
N ALA A 339 -1.75 -5.98 -7.18
CA ALA A 339 -1.81 -6.19 -5.73
C ALA A 339 -2.45 -5.03 -4.95
N LEU A 340 -2.91 -4.01 -5.66
CA LEU A 340 -3.43 -2.80 -5.03
C LEU A 340 -4.94 -2.69 -5.19
N VAL A 341 -5.45 -2.98 -6.39
CA VAL A 341 -6.87 -2.91 -6.71
C VAL A 341 -7.37 -4.32 -7.02
N GLN A 342 -8.40 -4.75 -6.28
CA GLN A 342 -8.97 -6.09 -6.43
C GLN A 342 -9.59 -6.30 -7.83
N GLU A 343 -10.00 -5.22 -8.51
CA GLU A 343 -10.45 -5.27 -9.90
C GLU A 343 -9.30 -5.39 -10.89
N GLN A 344 -9.01 -6.63 -11.27
CA GLN A 344 -8.04 -6.98 -12.32
C GLN A 344 -8.24 -6.18 -13.60
N GLN A 345 -9.48 -6.03 -14.08
CA GLN A 345 -9.77 -5.33 -15.34
C GLN A 345 -9.38 -3.85 -15.30
N LEU A 346 -9.63 -3.19 -14.17
CA LEU A 346 -9.24 -1.80 -13.98
C LEU A 346 -7.72 -1.65 -13.97
N ALA A 347 -7.01 -2.55 -13.28
CA ALA A 347 -5.56 -2.56 -13.28
C ALA A 347 -4.99 -2.81 -14.70
N GLN A 348 -5.57 -3.77 -15.45
CA GLN A 348 -5.19 -4.04 -16.84
C GLN A 348 -5.34 -2.80 -17.73
N LEU A 349 -6.42 -2.05 -17.56
CA LEU A 349 -6.71 -0.83 -18.32
C LEU A 349 -5.76 0.31 -17.91
N ALA A 350 -5.49 0.47 -16.62
CA ALA A 350 -4.54 1.45 -16.11
C ALA A 350 -3.12 1.22 -16.63
N PHE A 351 -2.72 -0.04 -16.81
CA PHE A 351 -1.40 -0.41 -17.35
C PHE A 351 -1.36 -0.53 -18.89
N TRP A 352 -2.47 -0.30 -19.60
CA TRP A 352 -2.50 -0.33 -21.07
C TRP A 352 -1.52 0.67 -21.74
N PRO A 353 -1.42 1.95 -21.30
CA PRO A 353 -0.47 2.90 -21.90
C PRO A 353 0.99 2.44 -21.79
N LEU A 354 1.39 1.88 -20.65
CA LEU A 354 2.73 1.35 -20.45
C LEU A 354 3.02 0.16 -21.39
N ARG A 355 2.03 -0.71 -21.60
CA ARG A 355 2.15 -1.84 -22.54
C ARG A 355 2.29 -1.37 -23.98
N LEU A 356 1.50 -0.36 -24.38
CA LEU A 356 1.59 0.24 -25.70
C LEU A 356 2.98 0.86 -25.92
N TYR A 357 3.49 1.60 -24.92
CA TYR A 357 4.84 2.15 -24.96
C TYR A 357 5.90 1.06 -25.20
N HIS A 358 5.86 -0.04 -24.44
CA HIS A 358 6.80 -1.16 -24.63
C HIS A 358 6.65 -1.85 -25.98
N SER A 359 5.44 -1.90 -26.55
CA SER A 359 5.21 -2.49 -27.87
C SER A 359 5.77 -1.64 -29.02
N LEU A 360 5.89 -0.31 -28.82
CA LEU A 360 6.29 0.64 -29.87
C LEU A 360 7.77 1.01 -29.81
N VAL A 361 8.30 1.27 -28.62
CA VAL A 361 9.64 1.87 -28.43
C VAL A 361 10.69 0.80 -28.11
N GLY A 362 10.27 -0.43 -27.75
CA GLY A 362 11.17 -1.43 -27.20
C GLY A 362 11.64 -1.05 -25.79
N TRP A 363 12.52 -1.87 -25.20
CA TRP A 363 12.98 -1.71 -23.82
C TRP A 363 14.26 -0.87 -23.75
N PRO A 364 14.28 0.27 -23.02
CA PRO A 364 15.39 1.23 -23.09
C PRO A 364 16.63 0.90 -22.22
N GLY A 365 16.72 -0.28 -21.58
CA GLY A 365 17.91 -0.71 -20.82
C GLY A 365 17.63 -1.21 -19.41
N VAL A 366 18.64 -1.65 -18.66
CA VAL A 366 18.46 -2.31 -17.34
C VAL A 366 17.59 -1.48 -16.39
N GLN A 367 16.52 -2.08 -15.85
CA GLN A 367 15.67 -1.43 -14.86
C GLN A 367 16.42 -1.17 -13.56
N GLY A 368 16.39 0.08 -13.08
CA GLY A 368 16.85 0.46 -11.75
C GLY A 368 16.04 -0.19 -10.62
N ASP A 369 16.57 -0.13 -9.42
CA ASP A 369 15.90 -0.66 -8.23
C ASP A 369 14.80 0.32 -7.74
N GLY A 370 13.79 -0.22 -7.06
CA GLY A 370 12.62 0.49 -6.53
C GLY A 370 11.37 0.39 -7.40
N VAL A 371 10.36 1.19 -7.03
CA VAL A 371 9.06 1.25 -7.71
C VAL A 371 9.19 1.90 -9.08
N HIS A 372 8.63 1.25 -10.11
CA HIS A 372 8.61 1.77 -11.46
C HIS A 372 7.83 3.10 -11.52
N TRP A 373 8.39 4.11 -12.19
CA TRP A 373 7.83 5.48 -12.23
C TRP A 373 6.34 5.52 -12.62
N TYR A 374 5.94 4.67 -13.58
CA TYR A 374 4.55 4.58 -14.04
C TYR A 374 3.63 3.99 -12.98
N SER A 375 4.08 2.98 -12.24
CA SER A 375 3.36 2.45 -11.09
C SER A 375 3.18 3.54 -10.04
N GLY A 376 4.26 4.29 -9.74
CA GLY A 376 4.21 5.43 -8.83
C GLY A 376 3.19 6.51 -9.25
N LEU A 377 3.10 6.83 -10.54
CA LEU A 377 2.09 7.74 -11.09
C LEU A 377 0.68 7.18 -10.95
N LEU A 378 0.45 5.92 -11.34
CA LEU A 378 -0.86 5.28 -11.23
C LEU A 378 -1.32 5.19 -9.78
N TYR A 379 -0.42 4.95 -8.83
CA TYR A 379 -0.74 4.97 -7.41
C TYR A 379 -1.23 6.35 -6.96
N ARG A 380 -0.63 7.43 -7.44
CA ARG A 380 -1.11 8.80 -7.18
C ARG A 380 -2.48 9.05 -7.80
N LEU A 381 -2.71 8.61 -9.03
CA LEU A 381 -3.98 8.83 -9.75
C LEU A 381 -5.14 7.98 -9.23
N GLY A 382 -4.90 6.68 -8.96
CA GLY A 382 -5.93 5.76 -8.47
C GLY A 382 -6.54 6.25 -7.15
N ARG A 383 -5.75 6.91 -6.30
CA ARG A 383 -6.23 7.50 -5.05
C ARG A 383 -7.14 8.72 -5.22
N LEU A 384 -6.98 9.48 -6.30
CA LEU A 384 -7.85 10.63 -6.60
C LEU A 384 -9.22 10.16 -7.15
N LEU A 385 -9.27 8.97 -7.75
CA LEU A 385 -10.39 8.52 -8.56
C LEU A 385 -11.19 7.36 -7.94
N LEU A 386 -10.57 6.53 -7.09
CA LEU A 386 -11.20 5.33 -6.54
C LEU A 386 -11.56 5.46 -5.05
N PRO A 387 -12.68 4.86 -4.62
CA PRO A 387 -13.07 4.85 -3.22
C PRO A 387 -12.08 4.02 -2.36
N PRO A 388 -11.95 4.32 -1.06
CA PRO A 388 -10.99 3.66 -0.16
C PRO A 388 -11.14 2.13 -0.12
N ASP A 389 -12.38 1.63 -0.22
CA ASP A 389 -12.70 0.20 -0.12
C ASP A 389 -12.15 -0.62 -1.31
N SER A 390 -11.70 0.04 -2.39
CA SER A 390 -11.09 -0.63 -3.55
C SER A 390 -9.65 -1.09 -3.32
N PHE A 391 -9.04 -0.67 -2.20
CA PHE A 391 -7.64 -0.91 -1.86
C PHE A 391 -7.51 -1.93 -0.72
N HIS A 392 -6.40 -2.66 -0.69
CA HIS A 392 -6.08 -3.48 0.48
C HIS A 392 -5.97 -2.60 1.74
N PRO A 393 -6.47 -3.03 2.91
CA PRO A 393 -6.36 -2.27 4.17
C PRO A 393 -4.91 -1.89 4.52
N LEU A 394 -3.93 -2.73 4.14
CA LEU A 394 -2.51 -2.41 4.32
C LEU A 394 -1.98 -1.42 3.25
N GLY A 395 -2.50 -1.45 2.02
CA GLY A 395 -2.05 -0.59 0.92
C GLY A 395 -2.57 0.86 1.00
N LEU A 396 -3.62 1.12 1.78
CA LEU A 396 -4.13 2.47 2.06
C LEU A 396 -3.25 3.25 3.05
N SER A 397 -2.39 2.54 3.77
CA SER A 397 -1.72 3.09 4.92
C SER A 397 -0.52 3.97 4.56
N GLN A 398 -0.33 4.44 3.31
CA GLN A 398 0.97 4.98 2.90
C GLN A 398 1.05 6.34 2.20
N VAL A 399 0.01 7.16 2.06
CA VAL A 399 0.24 8.46 1.38
C VAL A 399 -0.73 9.58 1.79
N GLU A 400 -0.76 9.96 3.07
CA GLU A 400 -1.09 11.37 3.41
C GLU A 400 0.12 12.31 3.26
N SER A 401 1.22 11.85 2.65
CA SER A 401 2.37 12.67 2.24
C SER A 401 2.06 13.59 1.06
#